data_AF-A0A7W1IRV2-F1
#
_entry.id   AF-A0A7W1IRV2-F1
#
_cell.length_a   1.000
_cell.length_b   1.000
_cell.length_c   1.000
_cell.angle_alpha   90.00
_cell.angle_beta   90.00
_cell.angle_gamma   90.00
#
_symmetry.space_group_name_H-M   'P 1'
#
loop_
_entity.id
_entity.type
_entity.pdbx_description
1 polymer ?
#
loop_
_entity_poly.entity_id
_entity_poly.type
_entity_poly.pdbx_seq_one_letter_code
_entity_poly.pdbx_strand_id
1 'polypeptide(L)'
;MTRLALSLILLLSVFTGSAVAQVDDAASAPPETSAAPETSAAPADLAEADAFAAVGLKAMTASNDNPALMVDAALAFTRALKLYEGAQAFDQARGMQANIFWCKKRMNIDHLQRFVESKEFDPDLVATVELMNKVADQTLPKEKADAYLADADRFAAGHVDEPLLVAIRYFEVAERFAGTPASLKAQRKSLDAQQAHLGAIQLSKDQKRLTLFSRPARSVDGKRDALPSVADQKAGRETLKKLYKDEFAGRKESQRQAFAWKLHEQALATRDDAKLRHAMLSEALATAVSIQDINGILVFCDALAERYQGVDATAEKKTALNRIKVNPAAAAVLKLLDNPGDTASNTVAGRYFAIESRLWDIGLPLLAAGSDPDLAKLAEMEMAAPEGNSQQMEIGDAWFALGSARNAAGVACWERAMHWYKRALPGLSGASKTQVEQRLEGMFGVVEDTDINWDKLTVAQWDKLKGVVYEVQAVRNKTDSPVALKPGQRARVLPHPGDTWAFQSYWTNGVRQVDWRGEKRVGRFVDDDDFVLGAMWCQVVDNEHLPMNAIITGPGKISCGPNDASMASKGVIRVKILLLD
;
A
#
# COMPACT_ATOMS: atom_id res chain seq x y z
N MET A 1 -53.77 -26.46 3.60
CA MET A 1 -54.75 -27.46 4.07
C MET A 1 -55.32 -28.18 2.84
N THR A 2 -55.62 -29.47 2.98
CA THR A 2 -56.24 -30.39 2.00
C THR A 2 -55.39 -30.89 0.82
N ARG A 3 -55.20 -32.21 0.82
CA ARG A 3 -54.71 -33.09 -0.24
C ARG A 3 -55.73 -33.16 -1.39
N LEU A 4 -55.28 -33.28 -2.63
CA LEU A 4 -55.86 -34.23 -3.59
C LEU A 4 -54.85 -34.54 -4.72
N ALA A 5 -54.91 -35.77 -5.20
CA ALA A 5 -53.90 -36.51 -5.95
C ALA A 5 -54.44 -36.98 -7.31
N LEU A 6 -53.59 -37.77 -8.02
CA LEU A 6 -53.79 -38.57 -9.24
C LEU A 6 -53.53 -37.82 -10.58
N SER A 7 -52.56 -38.19 -11.43
CA SER A 7 -52.16 -39.46 -12.10
C SER A 7 -52.81 -39.66 -13.48
N LEU A 8 -51.98 -39.67 -14.54
CA LEU A 8 -52.10 -40.41 -15.82
C LEU A 8 -50.81 -40.09 -16.63
N ILE A 9 -49.83 -40.96 -16.93
CA ILE A 9 -49.75 -42.28 -17.59
C ILE A 9 -50.14 -42.27 -19.09
N LEU A 10 -49.11 -42.34 -19.97
CA LEU A 10 -48.85 -43.37 -21.02
C LEU A 10 -48.57 -42.89 -22.48
N LEU A 11 -47.37 -43.22 -23.00
CA LEU A 11 -46.93 -43.86 -24.28
C LEU A 11 -47.55 -43.38 -25.64
N LEU A 12 -46.95 -43.46 -26.85
CA LEU A 12 -45.81 -44.18 -27.47
C LEU A 12 -45.58 -43.65 -28.92
N SER A 13 -44.33 -43.77 -29.45
CA SER A 13 -43.93 -44.16 -30.84
C SER A 13 -44.34 -43.33 -32.10
N VAL A 14 -43.67 -43.27 -33.27
CA VAL A 14 -42.44 -43.86 -33.89
C VAL A 14 -42.17 -43.15 -35.26
N PHE A 15 -40.89 -43.10 -35.66
CA PHE A 15 -40.21 -42.97 -36.99
C PHE A 15 -40.91 -42.48 -38.28
N THR A 16 -40.13 -41.74 -39.10
CA THR A 16 -39.56 -42.06 -40.45
C THR A 16 -39.09 -40.72 -41.09
N GLY A 17 -38.13 -40.56 -41.98
CA GLY A 17 -37.20 -41.40 -42.74
C GLY A 17 -36.39 -40.44 -43.66
N SER A 18 -35.14 -40.77 -43.97
CA SER A 18 -34.25 -40.00 -44.86
C SER A 18 -34.42 -40.38 -46.33
N ALA A 19 -34.23 -39.43 -47.24
CA ALA A 19 -33.83 -39.71 -48.63
C ALA A 19 -33.05 -38.53 -49.25
N VAL A 20 -31.92 -38.87 -49.86
CA VAL A 20 -31.02 -38.01 -50.65
C VAL A 20 -31.19 -38.37 -52.12
N ALA A 21 -31.12 -37.39 -53.03
CA ALA A 21 -30.79 -37.62 -54.44
C ALA A 21 -30.01 -36.41 -55.04
N GLN A 22 -28.86 -36.73 -55.63
CA GLN A 22 -27.99 -35.98 -56.57
C GLN A 22 -28.66 -35.77 -57.95
N VAL A 23 -28.20 -35.03 -58.97
CA VAL A 23 -27.17 -34.01 -59.33
C VAL A 23 -27.55 -33.57 -60.77
N ASP A 24 -27.21 -32.34 -61.18
CA ASP A 24 -26.77 -31.88 -62.53
C ASP A 24 -26.88 -30.34 -62.57
N ASP A 25 -26.14 -29.54 -63.32
CA ASP A 25 -24.71 -29.40 -63.64
C ASP A 25 -24.55 -27.91 -64.09
N ALA A 26 -23.35 -27.34 -63.94
CA ALA A 26 -22.80 -26.15 -64.59
C ALA A 26 -23.49 -24.73 -64.57
N ALA A 27 -22.76 -23.80 -63.93
CA ALA A 27 -22.39 -22.43 -64.36
C ALA A 27 -23.38 -21.23 -64.33
N SER A 28 -23.21 -20.33 -63.34
CA SER A 28 -22.81 -18.91 -63.55
C SER A 28 -22.54 -18.21 -62.20
N ALA A 29 -21.64 -17.22 -62.20
CA ALA A 29 -20.99 -16.61 -61.03
C ALA A 29 -21.92 -15.86 -60.04
N PRO A 30 -21.53 -15.71 -58.75
CA PRO A 30 -22.34 -15.01 -57.75
C PRO A 30 -22.07 -13.48 -57.75
N PRO A 31 -23.09 -12.64 -57.48
CA PRO A 31 -22.86 -11.29 -56.99
C PRO A 31 -22.58 -11.33 -55.48
N GLU A 32 -21.60 -10.53 -55.09
CA GLU A 32 -21.03 -10.39 -53.74
C GLU A 32 -22.11 -10.12 -52.67
N THR A 33 -22.06 -10.91 -51.59
CA THR A 33 -22.81 -10.66 -50.37
C THR A 33 -22.00 -9.70 -49.50
N SER A 34 -22.45 -8.45 -49.41
CA SER A 34 -21.96 -7.48 -48.42
C SER A 34 -22.34 -7.97 -47.02
N ALA A 35 -21.35 -8.46 -46.28
CA ALA A 35 -21.46 -8.77 -44.87
C ALA A 35 -21.56 -7.46 -44.08
N ALA A 36 -22.64 -7.31 -43.30
CA ALA A 36 -22.75 -6.26 -42.29
C ALA A 36 -21.68 -6.48 -41.20
N PRO A 37 -21.00 -5.42 -40.73
CA PRO A 37 -20.00 -5.57 -39.68
C PRO A 37 -20.67 -5.73 -38.32
N GLU A 38 -20.48 -6.88 -37.69
CA GLU A 38 -20.65 -7.05 -36.25
C GLU A 38 -19.51 -6.31 -35.53
N THR A 39 -19.78 -5.12 -35.00
CA THR A 39 -18.85 -4.39 -34.16
C THR A 39 -19.05 -4.77 -32.69
N SER A 40 -18.35 -5.79 -32.20
CA SER A 40 -18.12 -5.91 -30.75
C SER A 40 -17.12 -4.84 -30.33
N ALA A 41 -17.45 -4.04 -29.32
CA ALA A 41 -16.58 -2.98 -28.79
C ALA A 41 -15.19 -3.51 -28.41
N ALA A 42 -14.15 -2.69 -28.58
CA ALA A 42 -12.80 -3.07 -28.19
C ALA A 42 -12.69 -3.20 -26.66
N PRO A 43 -12.04 -4.25 -26.12
CA PRO A 43 -11.85 -4.43 -24.66
C PRO A 43 -11.23 -3.22 -23.93
N ALA A 44 -10.51 -2.36 -24.64
CA ALA A 44 -9.90 -1.15 -24.09
C ALA A 44 -10.93 -0.08 -23.68
N ASP A 45 -12.02 0.08 -24.44
CA ASP A 45 -13.02 1.13 -24.20
C ASP A 45 -13.84 0.83 -22.93
N LEU A 46 -14.08 -0.46 -22.65
CA LEU A 46 -14.74 -0.90 -21.42
C LEU A 46 -13.85 -0.71 -20.19
N ALA A 47 -12.55 -0.99 -20.28
CA ALA A 47 -11.62 -0.76 -19.18
C ALA A 47 -11.49 0.72 -18.82
N GLU A 48 -11.52 1.61 -19.81
CA GLU A 48 -11.56 3.06 -19.57
C GLU A 48 -12.89 3.50 -18.94
N ALA A 49 -14.01 2.94 -19.39
CA ALA A 49 -15.31 3.19 -18.77
C ALA A 49 -15.36 2.75 -17.30
N ASP A 50 -14.82 1.56 -17.00
CA ASP A 50 -14.67 1.04 -15.64
C ASP A 50 -13.82 1.97 -14.77
N ALA A 51 -12.71 2.48 -15.31
CA ALA A 51 -11.84 3.42 -14.61
C ALA A 51 -12.57 4.73 -14.25
N PHE A 52 -13.33 5.31 -15.18
CA PHE A 52 -14.15 6.49 -14.89
C PHE A 52 -15.26 6.20 -13.88
N ALA A 53 -15.92 5.04 -13.97
CA ALA A 53 -16.93 4.63 -13.01
C ALA A 53 -16.34 4.49 -11.58
N ALA A 54 -15.15 3.91 -11.46
CA ALA A 54 -14.43 3.79 -10.19
C ALA A 54 -14.04 5.16 -9.60
N VAL A 55 -13.55 6.08 -10.44
CA VAL A 55 -13.29 7.48 -10.04
C VAL A 55 -14.58 8.15 -9.53
N GLY A 56 -15.69 7.97 -10.25
CA GLY A 56 -16.98 8.52 -9.86
C GLY A 56 -17.47 7.99 -8.51
N LEU A 57 -17.36 6.69 -8.28
CA LEU A 57 -17.75 6.07 -7.01
C LEU A 57 -16.89 6.58 -5.85
N LYS A 58 -15.56 6.66 -6.04
CA LYS A 58 -14.64 7.22 -5.03
C LYS A 58 -15.03 8.66 -4.67
N ALA A 59 -15.25 9.52 -5.66
CA ALA A 59 -15.65 10.91 -5.45
C ALA A 59 -17.03 11.01 -4.76
N MET A 60 -17.98 10.18 -5.17
CA MET A 60 -19.32 10.14 -4.56
C MET A 60 -19.27 9.74 -3.09
N THR A 61 -18.47 8.73 -2.71
CA THR A 61 -18.30 8.34 -1.31
C THR A 61 -17.59 9.43 -0.50
N ALA A 62 -16.53 10.05 -1.05
CA ALA A 62 -15.80 11.13 -0.41
C ALA A 62 -16.64 12.42 -0.25
N SER A 63 -17.72 12.56 -1.03
CA SER A 63 -18.60 13.73 -0.94
C SER A 63 -19.35 13.86 0.40
N ASN A 64 -19.42 12.78 1.19
CA ASN A 64 -19.95 12.82 2.55
C ASN A 64 -19.16 13.76 3.46
N ASP A 65 -17.84 13.86 3.25
CA ASP A 65 -16.96 14.74 4.01
C ASP A 65 -16.69 16.06 3.27
N ASN A 66 -16.66 16.04 1.93
CA ASN A 66 -16.50 17.21 1.08
C ASN A 66 -17.60 17.29 -0.01
N PRO A 67 -18.72 17.99 0.25
CA PRO A 67 -19.85 18.04 -0.70
C PRO A 67 -19.54 18.61 -2.09
N ALA A 68 -18.39 19.26 -2.30
CA ALA A 68 -17.96 19.73 -3.62
C ALA A 68 -17.62 18.57 -4.58
N LEU A 69 -17.13 17.43 -4.05
CA LEU A 69 -16.74 16.26 -4.85
C LEU A 69 -17.92 15.56 -5.56
N MET A 70 -19.16 15.95 -5.24
CA MET A 70 -20.34 15.46 -5.95
C MET A 70 -20.33 15.88 -7.43
N VAL A 71 -19.70 17.00 -7.77
CA VAL A 71 -19.52 17.46 -9.16
C VAL A 71 -18.56 16.54 -9.90
N ASP A 72 -17.40 16.25 -9.31
CA ASP A 72 -16.41 15.34 -9.88
C ASP A 72 -16.99 13.94 -10.13
N ALA A 73 -17.79 13.44 -9.17
CA ALA A 73 -18.48 12.17 -9.30
C ALA A 73 -19.42 12.13 -10.51
N ALA A 74 -20.29 13.15 -10.65
CA ALA A 74 -21.26 13.22 -11.74
C ALA A 74 -20.58 13.31 -13.11
N LEU A 75 -19.48 14.08 -13.22
CA LEU A 75 -18.71 14.20 -14.46
C LEU A 75 -18.03 12.88 -14.84
N ALA A 76 -17.43 12.19 -13.87
CA ALA A 76 -16.80 10.89 -14.10
C ALA A 76 -17.82 9.83 -14.55
N PHE A 77 -18.98 9.76 -13.90
CA PHE A 77 -20.06 8.87 -14.33
C PHE A 77 -20.60 9.21 -15.72
N THR A 78 -20.64 10.50 -16.09
CA THR A 78 -21.08 10.93 -17.42
C THR A 78 -20.10 10.53 -18.52
N ARG A 79 -18.79 10.58 -18.24
CA ARG A 79 -17.76 10.05 -19.15
C ARG A 79 -17.86 8.53 -19.31
N ALA A 80 -18.02 7.82 -18.19
CA ALA A 80 -18.25 6.37 -18.21
C ALA A 80 -19.53 6.01 -19.00
N LEU A 81 -20.62 6.75 -18.82
CA LEU A 81 -21.88 6.56 -19.54
C LEU A 81 -21.67 6.60 -21.05
N LYS A 82 -20.99 7.63 -21.56
CA LYS A 82 -20.71 7.79 -22.99
C LYS A 82 -19.98 6.58 -23.57
N LEU A 83 -18.99 6.06 -22.82
CA LEU A 83 -18.19 4.90 -23.24
C LEU A 83 -19.02 3.60 -23.20
N TYR A 84 -19.80 3.37 -22.13
CA TYR A 84 -20.69 2.20 -22.05
C TYR A 84 -21.77 2.20 -23.14
N GLU A 85 -22.36 3.36 -23.45
CA GLU A 85 -23.34 3.48 -24.55
C GLU A 85 -22.69 3.20 -25.90
N GLY A 86 -21.48 3.74 -26.15
CA GLY A 86 -20.70 3.45 -27.36
C GLY A 86 -20.34 1.97 -27.48
N ALA A 87 -20.07 1.31 -26.35
CA ALA A 87 -19.76 -0.11 -26.29
C ALA A 87 -21.01 -1.02 -26.22
N GLN A 88 -22.22 -0.45 -26.28
CA GLN A 88 -23.50 -1.17 -26.14
C GLN A 88 -23.63 -1.97 -24.82
N ALA A 89 -22.90 -1.56 -23.78
CA ALA A 89 -22.96 -2.12 -22.43
C ALA A 89 -24.12 -1.49 -21.65
N PHE A 90 -25.35 -1.79 -22.08
CA PHE A 90 -26.55 -1.08 -21.65
C PHE A 90 -26.85 -1.18 -20.14
N ASP A 91 -26.49 -2.30 -19.50
CA ASP A 91 -26.71 -2.47 -18.06
C ASP A 91 -25.82 -1.53 -17.23
N GLN A 92 -24.53 -1.44 -17.59
CA GLN A 92 -23.57 -0.51 -16.99
C GLN A 92 -23.94 0.95 -17.28
N ALA A 93 -24.29 1.26 -18.54
CA ALA A 93 -24.79 2.58 -18.92
C ALA A 93 -25.99 3.00 -18.05
N ARG A 94 -26.93 2.09 -17.83
CA ARG A 94 -28.06 2.35 -16.94
C ARG A 94 -27.62 2.62 -15.51
N GLY A 95 -26.62 1.91 -15.01
CA GLY A 95 -26.03 2.15 -13.70
C GLY A 95 -25.48 3.57 -13.58
N MET A 96 -24.76 4.03 -14.61
CA MET A 96 -24.24 5.40 -14.66
C MET A 96 -25.35 6.44 -14.70
N GLN A 97 -26.44 6.21 -15.44
CA GLN A 97 -27.60 7.12 -15.45
C GLN A 97 -28.21 7.31 -14.05
N ALA A 98 -28.36 6.22 -13.29
CA ALA A 98 -28.86 6.27 -11.91
C ALA A 98 -27.90 7.05 -11.00
N ASN A 99 -26.59 6.82 -11.12
CA ASN A 99 -25.57 7.53 -10.36
C ASN A 99 -25.53 9.03 -10.68
N ILE A 100 -25.60 9.40 -11.96
CA ILE A 100 -25.68 10.81 -12.39
C ILE A 100 -26.92 11.49 -11.79
N PHE A 101 -28.07 10.82 -11.85
CA PHE A 101 -29.31 11.33 -11.28
C PHE A 101 -29.19 11.54 -9.76
N TRP A 102 -28.63 10.56 -9.04
CA TRP A 102 -28.37 10.67 -7.60
C TRP A 102 -27.44 11.85 -7.27
N CYS A 103 -26.32 11.97 -7.98
CA CYS A 103 -25.39 13.08 -7.78
C CYS A 103 -26.07 14.43 -7.99
N LYS A 104 -26.83 14.58 -9.08
CA LYS A 104 -27.54 15.83 -9.42
C LYS A 104 -28.59 16.23 -8.39
N LYS A 105 -29.31 15.27 -7.81
CA LYS A 105 -30.29 15.54 -6.73
C LYS A 105 -29.65 16.03 -5.43
N ARG A 106 -28.35 15.77 -5.23
CA ARG A 106 -27.60 16.12 -4.02
C ARG A 106 -26.56 17.23 -4.25
N MET A 107 -26.46 17.73 -5.48
CA MET A 107 -25.47 18.72 -5.89
C MET A 107 -25.92 20.13 -5.51
N ASN A 108 -25.01 20.92 -4.93
CA ASN A 108 -25.20 22.36 -4.78
C ASN A 108 -24.84 23.06 -6.10
N ILE A 109 -25.72 23.93 -6.61
CA ILE A 109 -25.53 24.68 -7.86
C ILE A 109 -24.28 25.57 -7.80
N ASP A 110 -23.95 26.12 -6.63
CA ASP A 110 -22.77 26.97 -6.44
C ASP A 110 -21.47 26.18 -6.62
N HIS A 111 -21.46 24.88 -6.28
CA HIS A 111 -20.29 24.03 -6.49
C HIS A 111 -20.06 23.77 -7.99
N LEU A 112 -21.13 23.56 -8.75
CA LEU A 112 -21.03 23.37 -10.20
C LEU A 112 -20.56 24.65 -10.89
N GLN A 113 -21.10 25.81 -10.51
CA GLN A 113 -20.68 27.11 -11.06
C GLN A 113 -19.20 27.38 -10.78
N ARG A 114 -18.76 27.26 -9.52
CA ARG A 114 -17.35 27.42 -9.16
C ARG A 114 -16.44 26.44 -9.89
N PHE A 115 -16.88 25.18 -10.07
CA PHE A 115 -16.11 24.19 -10.82
C PHE A 115 -15.95 24.62 -12.27
N VAL A 116 -17.04 25.02 -12.95
CA VAL A 116 -17.00 25.47 -14.34
C VAL A 116 -16.16 26.75 -14.48
N GLU A 117 -16.29 27.72 -13.57
CA GLU A 117 -15.49 28.95 -13.54
C GLU A 117 -14.00 28.68 -13.28
N SER A 118 -13.66 27.63 -12.52
CA SER A 118 -12.28 27.25 -12.23
C SER A 118 -11.56 26.56 -13.40
N LYS A 119 -12.30 26.15 -14.42
CA LYS A 119 -11.75 25.48 -15.61
C LYS A 119 -11.67 26.51 -16.73
N GLU A 120 -10.54 26.52 -17.45
CA GLU A 120 -10.47 27.22 -18.74
C GLU A 120 -11.55 26.66 -19.68
N PHE A 121 -11.94 27.43 -20.70
CA PHE A 121 -12.96 27.00 -21.66
C PHE A 121 -12.57 25.66 -22.30
N ASP A 122 -13.29 24.60 -21.90
CA ASP A 122 -13.12 23.23 -22.36
C ASP A 122 -14.43 22.76 -23.02
N PRO A 123 -14.48 22.65 -24.35
CA PRO A 123 -15.69 22.25 -25.07
C PRO A 123 -16.16 20.83 -24.71
N ASP A 124 -15.25 19.92 -24.34
CA ASP A 124 -15.60 18.56 -23.91
C ASP A 124 -16.25 18.57 -22.53
N LEU A 125 -15.80 19.46 -21.64
CA LEU A 125 -16.44 19.67 -20.34
C LEU A 125 -17.86 20.23 -20.51
N VAL A 126 -18.06 21.19 -21.41
CA VAL A 126 -19.41 21.73 -21.72
C VAL A 126 -20.33 20.62 -22.19
N ALA A 127 -19.91 19.82 -23.18
CA ALA A 127 -20.69 18.70 -23.69
C ALA A 127 -20.98 17.64 -22.60
N THR A 128 -20.02 17.39 -21.71
CA THR A 128 -20.21 16.48 -20.56
C THR A 128 -21.27 17.02 -19.59
N VAL A 129 -21.23 18.31 -19.26
CA VAL A 129 -22.22 18.95 -18.38
C VAL A 129 -23.61 18.95 -19.01
N GLU A 130 -23.72 19.20 -20.31
CA GLU A 130 -24.98 19.12 -21.05
C GLU A 130 -25.58 17.71 -21.01
N LEU A 131 -24.77 16.68 -21.28
CA LEU A 131 -25.21 15.29 -21.19
C LEU A 131 -25.64 14.92 -19.77
N MET A 132 -24.87 15.32 -18.76
CA MET A 132 -25.19 15.12 -17.34
C MET A 132 -26.57 15.70 -17.00
N ASN A 133 -26.83 16.96 -17.39
CA ASN A 133 -28.12 17.60 -17.17
C ASN A 133 -29.24 16.88 -17.91
N LYS A 134 -29.03 16.53 -19.19
CA LYS A 134 -30.00 15.78 -20.00
C LYS A 134 -30.41 14.46 -19.35
N VAL A 135 -29.46 13.71 -18.80
CA VAL A 135 -29.73 12.44 -18.09
C VAL A 135 -30.54 12.68 -16.83
N ALA A 136 -30.18 13.69 -16.04
CA ALA A 136 -30.87 14.00 -14.79
C ALA A 136 -32.31 14.50 -15.00
N ASP A 137 -32.51 15.34 -16.02
CA ASP A 137 -33.80 15.99 -16.30
C ASP A 137 -34.74 15.12 -17.15
N GLN A 138 -34.28 13.93 -17.58
CA GLN A 138 -35.08 13.01 -18.38
C GLN A 138 -36.38 12.62 -17.66
N THR A 139 -37.52 12.94 -18.28
CA THR A 139 -38.84 12.50 -17.81
C THR A 139 -39.18 11.14 -18.43
N LEU A 140 -39.68 10.21 -17.62
CA LEU A 140 -40.08 8.87 -18.07
C LEU A 140 -41.60 8.66 -17.91
N PRO A 141 -42.26 7.96 -18.85
CA PRO A 141 -43.69 7.64 -18.73
C PRO A 141 -44.01 6.79 -17.50
N LYS A 142 -45.08 7.11 -16.76
CA LYS A 142 -45.43 6.43 -15.49
C LYS A 142 -45.75 4.95 -15.68
N GLU A 143 -46.16 4.55 -16.87
CA GLU A 143 -46.48 3.17 -17.25
C GLU A 143 -45.24 2.26 -17.18
N LYS A 144 -44.02 2.83 -17.22
CA LYS A 144 -42.77 2.08 -17.12
C LYS A 144 -42.34 1.80 -15.67
N ALA A 145 -43.06 2.32 -14.67
CA ALA A 145 -42.62 2.27 -13.28
C ALA A 145 -42.41 0.83 -12.76
N ASP A 146 -43.30 -0.11 -13.10
CA ASP A 146 -43.19 -1.51 -12.68
C ASP A 146 -42.00 -2.22 -13.34
N ALA A 147 -41.72 -1.93 -14.62
CA ALA A 147 -40.56 -2.48 -15.32
C ALA A 147 -39.24 -1.97 -14.72
N TYR A 148 -39.16 -0.68 -14.41
CA TYR A 148 -37.99 -0.08 -13.75
C TYR A 148 -37.78 -0.64 -12.34
N LEU A 149 -38.87 -0.85 -11.59
CA LEU A 149 -38.78 -1.49 -10.28
C LEU A 149 -38.29 -2.94 -10.40
N ALA A 150 -38.78 -3.70 -11.39
CA ALA A 150 -38.32 -5.08 -11.62
C ALA A 150 -36.85 -5.15 -12.02
N ASP A 151 -36.36 -4.21 -12.82
CA ASP A 151 -34.95 -4.10 -13.18
C ASP A 151 -34.09 -3.72 -11.96
N ALA A 152 -34.56 -2.80 -11.10
CA ALA A 152 -33.89 -2.47 -9.85
C ALA A 152 -33.86 -3.68 -8.89
N ASP A 153 -34.92 -4.50 -8.85
CA ASP A 153 -34.98 -5.75 -8.09
C ASP A 153 -33.96 -6.78 -8.61
N ARG A 154 -33.81 -6.91 -9.93
CA ARG A 154 -32.81 -7.78 -10.54
C ARG A 154 -31.39 -7.31 -10.24
N PHE A 155 -31.14 -6.00 -10.33
CA PHE A 155 -29.86 -5.41 -9.98
C PHE A 155 -29.51 -5.68 -8.52
N ALA A 156 -30.43 -5.42 -7.58
CA ALA A 156 -30.22 -5.65 -6.16
C ALA A 156 -29.84 -7.09 -5.82
N ALA A 157 -30.44 -8.07 -6.50
CA ALA A 157 -30.12 -9.48 -6.31
C ALA A 157 -28.68 -9.85 -6.69
N GLY A 158 -28.07 -9.13 -7.64
CA GLY A 158 -26.67 -9.33 -8.05
C GLY A 158 -25.65 -8.47 -7.30
N HIS A 159 -26.09 -7.50 -6.49
CA HIS A 159 -25.24 -6.46 -5.89
C HIS A 159 -25.46 -6.36 -4.37
N VAL A 160 -25.59 -7.51 -3.71
CA VAL A 160 -25.91 -7.60 -2.27
C VAL A 160 -24.83 -6.92 -1.41
N ASP A 161 -23.58 -6.95 -1.85
CA ASP A 161 -22.43 -6.34 -1.17
C ASP A 161 -22.24 -4.84 -1.50
N GLU A 162 -23.10 -4.27 -2.34
CA GLU A 162 -23.01 -2.88 -2.79
C GLU A 162 -24.28 -2.07 -2.45
N PRO A 163 -24.64 -1.97 -1.15
CA PRO A 163 -25.91 -1.39 -0.72
C PRO A 163 -26.10 0.07 -1.14
N LEU A 164 -25.02 0.84 -1.36
CA LEU A 164 -25.10 2.20 -1.89
C LEU A 164 -25.62 2.23 -3.33
N LEU A 165 -25.09 1.37 -4.21
CA LEU A 165 -25.53 1.33 -5.61
C LEU A 165 -26.96 0.80 -5.73
N VAL A 166 -27.32 -0.18 -4.89
CA VAL A 166 -28.71 -0.65 -4.75
C VAL A 166 -29.64 0.48 -4.30
N ALA A 167 -29.23 1.26 -3.29
CA ALA A 167 -30.00 2.41 -2.82
C ALA A 167 -30.24 3.44 -3.92
N ILE A 168 -29.21 3.74 -4.72
CA ILE A 168 -29.26 4.69 -5.84
C ILE A 168 -30.23 4.22 -6.93
N ARG A 169 -30.18 2.93 -7.30
CA ARG A 169 -31.12 2.34 -8.26
C ARG A 169 -32.57 2.51 -7.84
N TYR A 170 -32.89 2.16 -6.59
CA TYR A 170 -34.25 2.33 -6.08
C TYR A 170 -34.64 3.80 -5.91
N PHE A 171 -33.70 4.67 -5.54
CA PHE A 171 -33.94 6.11 -5.43
C PHE A 171 -34.35 6.72 -6.76
N GLU A 172 -33.68 6.35 -7.86
CA GLU A 172 -34.05 6.79 -9.20
C GLU A 172 -35.51 6.43 -9.53
N VAL A 173 -35.90 5.17 -9.27
CA VAL A 173 -37.28 4.72 -9.50
C VAL A 173 -38.28 5.47 -8.61
N ALA A 174 -37.93 5.70 -7.35
CA ALA A 174 -38.77 6.43 -6.41
C ALA A 174 -39.04 7.87 -6.86
N GLU A 175 -38.02 8.57 -7.32
CA GLU A 175 -38.11 9.98 -7.72
C GLU A 175 -38.70 10.16 -9.13
N ARG A 176 -38.25 9.38 -10.13
CA ARG A 176 -38.70 9.55 -11.52
C ARG A 176 -40.16 9.15 -11.72
N PHE A 177 -40.68 8.23 -10.91
CA PHE A 177 -42.05 7.72 -11.02
C PHE A 177 -42.95 8.13 -9.87
N ALA A 178 -42.66 9.27 -9.23
CA ALA A 178 -43.38 9.75 -8.05
C ALA A 178 -44.92 9.72 -8.21
N GLY A 179 -45.59 9.23 -7.16
CA GLY A 179 -47.04 9.04 -7.10
C GLY A 179 -47.55 7.73 -7.69
N THR A 180 -46.67 6.79 -8.05
CA THR A 180 -47.06 5.42 -8.44
C THR A 180 -46.89 4.43 -7.28
N PRO A 181 -47.57 3.28 -7.27
CA PRO A 181 -47.31 2.24 -6.28
C PRO A 181 -45.87 1.73 -6.30
N ALA A 182 -45.29 1.59 -7.50
CA ALA A 182 -43.90 1.19 -7.70
C ALA A 182 -42.92 2.19 -7.06
N SER A 183 -43.15 3.50 -7.19
CA SER A 183 -42.27 4.51 -6.59
C SER A 183 -42.27 4.46 -5.06
N LEU A 184 -43.43 4.21 -4.42
CA LEU A 184 -43.51 4.06 -2.97
C LEU A 184 -42.74 2.82 -2.47
N LYS A 185 -42.85 1.70 -3.20
CA LYS A 185 -42.09 0.48 -2.90
C LYS A 185 -40.59 0.71 -3.09
N ALA A 186 -40.20 1.37 -4.19
CA ALA A 186 -38.82 1.74 -4.45
C ALA A 186 -38.26 2.67 -3.37
N GLN A 187 -39.03 3.66 -2.92
CA GLN A 187 -38.61 4.59 -1.87
C GLN A 187 -38.24 3.83 -0.58
N ARG A 188 -39.09 2.91 -0.13
CA ARG A 188 -38.82 2.08 1.05
C ARG A 188 -37.55 1.23 0.87
N LYS A 189 -37.42 0.56 -0.28
CA LYS A 189 -36.22 -0.25 -0.58
C LYS A 189 -34.94 0.58 -0.66
N SER A 190 -35.02 1.80 -1.19
CA SER A 190 -33.90 2.74 -1.20
C SER A 190 -33.47 3.09 0.22
N LEU A 191 -34.42 3.42 1.11
CA LEU A 191 -34.13 3.72 2.51
C LEU A 191 -33.53 2.53 3.25
N ASP A 192 -34.08 1.32 3.07
CA ASP A 192 -33.54 0.09 3.66
C ASP A 192 -32.09 -0.16 3.20
N ALA A 193 -31.80 0.04 1.91
CA ALA A 193 -30.46 -0.10 1.34
C ALA A 193 -29.49 1.00 1.83
N GLN A 194 -29.96 2.25 2.00
CA GLN A 194 -29.16 3.32 2.61
C GLN A 194 -28.79 2.99 4.05
N GLN A 195 -29.74 2.45 4.83
CA GLN A 195 -29.47 2.01 6.20
C GLN A 195 -28.49 0.84 6.23
N ALA A 196 -28.60 -0.13 5.30
CA ALA A 196 -27.63 -1.20 5.15
C ALA A 196 -26.24 -0.67 4.81
N HIS A 197 -26.13 0.34 3.93
CA HIS A 197 -24.85 0.98 3.60
C HIS A 197 -24.21 1.68 4.80
N LEU A 198 -25.00 2.45 5.57
CA LEU A 198 -24.52 3.08 6.81
C LEU A 198 -24.10 2.04 7.84
N GLY A 199 -24.87 0.95 7.98
CA GLY A 199 -24.53 -0.19 8.82
C GLY A 199 -23.21 -0.84 8.41
N ALA A 200 -22.99 -1.05 7.11
CA ALA A 200 -21.74 -1.59 6.57
C ALA A 200 -20.53 -0.67 6.82
N ILE A 201 -20.70 0.65 6.64
CA ILE A 201 -19.66 1.64 7.00
C ILE A 201 -19.31 1.55 8.48
N GLN A 202 -20.33 1.51 9.35
CA GLN A 202 -20.13 1.44 10.79
C GLN A 202 -19.43 0.14 11.19
N LEU A 203 -19.87 -1.00 10.67
CA LEU A 203 -19.22 -2.30 10.88
C LEU A 203 -17.76 -2.30 10.43
N SER A 204 -17.47 -1.69 9.28
CA SER A 204 -16.09 -1.55 8.79
C SER A 204 -15.23 -0.71 9.74
N LYS A 205 -15.77 0.42 10.25
CA LYS A 205 -15.09 1.25 11.25
C LYS A 205 -14.85 0.49 12.56
N ASP A 206 -15.85 -0.24 13.04
CA ASP A 206 -15.75 -1.02 14.27
C ASP A 206 -14.74 -2.17 14.13
N GLN A 207 -14.73 -2.86 12.98
CA GLN A 207 -13.73 -3.88 12.65
C GLN A 207 -12.30 -3.33 12.67
N LYS A 208 -12.08 -2.14 12.10
CA LYS A 208 -10.77 -1.47 12.15
C LYS A 208 -10.33 -1.15 13.58
N ARG A 209 -11.28 -0.80 14.46
CA ARG A 209 -11.05 -0.52 15.89
C ARG A 209 -10.80 -1.77 16.73
N LEU A 210 -11.10 -2.96 16.23
CA LEU A 210 -10.82 -4.19 16.97
C LEU A 210 -9.31 -4.35 17.18
N THR A 211 -8.93 -4.52 18.44
CA THR A 211 -7.55 -4.76 18.87
C THR A 211 -7.20 -6.23 18.68
N LEU A 212 -5.92 -6.58 18.79
CA LEU A 212 -5.47 -7.97 18.78
C LEU A 212 -6.21 -8.85 19.82
N PHE A 213 -6.71 -8.24 20.91
CA PHE A 213 -7.36 -8.95 22.01
C PHE A 213 -8.89 -8.95 21.94
N SER A 214 -9.50 -8.02 21.20
CA SER A 214 -10.95 -7.96 21.01
C SER A 214 -11.44 -8.59 19.70
N ARG A 215 -10.53 -8.88 18.76
CA ARG A 215 -10.88 -9.62 17.53
C ARG A 215 -11.31 -11.06 17.89
N PRO A 216 -12.36 -11.59 17.24
CA PRO A 216 -12.73 -12.99 17.39
C PRO A 216 -11.54 -13.90 17.05
N ALA A 217 -11.37 -14.98 17.82
CA ALA A 217 -10.37 -15.99 17.53
C ALA A 217 -10.60 -16.54 16.12
N ARG A 218 -9.53 -16.61 15.31
CA ARG A 218 -9.60 -17.17 13.97
C ARG A 218 -10.04 -18.64 14.05
N SER A 219 -11.06 -19.03 13.28
CA SER A 219 -11.38 -20.44 13.10
C SER A 219 -10.27 -21.11 12.31
N VAL A 220 -9.68 -22.15 12.88
CA VAL A 220 -8.63 -22.92 12.22
C VAL A 220 -9.30 -24.10 11.52
N ASP A 221 -9.66 -23.90 10.26
CA ASP A 221 -10.19 -24.97 9.41
C ASP A 221 -9.03 -25.86 8.96
N GLY A 222 -8.94 -27.08 9.49
CA GLY A 222 -7.90 -28.02 9.12
C GLY A 222 -7.70 -29.16 10.12
N LYS A 223 -7.18 -30.29 9.63
CA LYS A 223 -6.77 -31.42 10.47
C LYS A 223 -5.52 -31.02 11.28
N ARG A 224 -5.66 -30.88 12.59
CA ARG A 224 -4.53 -30.68 13.52
C ARG A 224 -3.82 -32.00 13.77
N ASP A 225 -2.49 -31.96 13.85
CA ASP A 225 -1.66 -33.12 14.18
C ASP A 225 -1.78 -33.45 15.67
N ALA A 226 -1.59 -34.72 16.05
CA ALA A 226 -1.43 -35.06 17.47
C ALA A 226 -0.17 -34.38 18.02
N LEU A 227 -0.22 -33.88 19.25
CA LEU A 227 0.96 -33.31 19.91
C LEU A 227 2.07 -34.38 19.99
N PRO A 228 3.30 -34.11 19.50
CA PRO A 228 4.39 -35.09 19.56
C PRO A 228 4.67 -35.54 21.00
N SER A 229 5.02 -36.82 21.17
CA SER A 229 5.37 -37.38 22.49
C SER A 229 6.60 -36.68 23.08
N VAL A 230 6.79 -36.74 24.40
CA VAL A 230 7.97 -36.14 25.06
C VAL A 230 9.29 -36.65 24.45
N ALA A 231 9.35 -37.91 24.04
CA ALA A 231 10.50 -38.50 23.37
C ALA A 231 10.72 -37.86 21.98
N ASP A 232 9.65 -37.69 21.20
CA ASP A 232 9.73 -37.06 19.87
C ASP A 232 10.06 -35.57 19.95
N GLN A 233 9.57 -34.87 20.96
CA GLN A 233 9.93 -33.47 21.22
C GLN A 233 11.43 -33.34 21.54
N LYS A 234 12.00 -34.28 22.30
CA LYS A 234 13.45 -34.33 22.55
C LYS A 234 14.22 -34.58 21.26
N ALA A 235 13.84 -35.59 20.48
CA ALA A 235 14.48 -35.92 19.21
C ALA A 235 14.41 -34.76 18.21
N GLY A 236 13.25 -34.09 18.09
CA GLY A 236 13.07 -32.91 17.23
C GLY A 236 14.01 -31.76 17.61
N ARG A 237 14.17 -31.49 18.92
CA ARG A 237 15.11 -30.45 19.41
C ARG A 237 16.57 -30.79 19.11
N GLU A 238 16.95 -32.06 19.22
CA GLU A 238 18.31 -32.50 18.87
C GLU A 238 18.60 -32.33 17.38
N THR A 239 17.65 -32.67 16.52
CA THR A 239 17.73 -32.41 15.07
C THR A 239 17.85 -30.91 14.81
N LEU A 240 17.00 -30.09 15.44
CA LEU A 240 17.02 -28.63 15.27
C LEU A 240 18.39 -28.02 15.61
N LYS A 241 18.97 -28.42 16.74
CA LYS A 241 20.30 -27.94 17.19
C LYS A 241 21.42 -28.33 16.23
N LYS A 242 21.31 -29.47 15.55
CA LYS A 242 22.27 -29.88 14.52
C LYS A 242 22.14 -29.02 13.26
N LEU A 243 20.92 -28.69 12.86
CA LEU A 243 20.65 -27.90 11.65
C LEU A 243 21.04 -26.42 11.78
N TYR A 244 20.82 -25.83 12.96
CA TYR A 244 21.01 -24.38 13.20
C TYR A 244 22.12 -24.04 14.19
N LYS A 245 23.19 -24.86 14.21
CA LYS A 245 24.26 -24.76 15.20
C LYS A 245 24.85 -23.34 15.30
N ASP A 246 25.01 -22.66 14.17
CA ASP A 246 25.62 -21.34 14.11
C ASP A 246 24.67 -20.25 14.62
N GLU A 247 23.37 -20.31 14.29
CA GLU A 247 22.38 -19.38 14.80
C GLU A 247 22.16 -19.54 16.32
N PHE A 248 22.24 -20.77 16.84
CA PHE A 248 22.23 -21.02 18.29
C PHE A 248 23.43 -20.39 19.02
N ALA A 249 24.53 -20.11 18.32
CA ALA A 249 25.68 -19.41 18.88
C ALA A 249 25.50 -17.88 18.93
N GLY A 250 24.45 -17.35 18.29
CA GLY A 250 24.11 -15.92 18.26
C GLY A 250 23.87 -15.35 19.67
N ARG A 251 24.54 -14.23 19.98
CA ARG A 251 24.48 -13.58 21.30
C ARG A 251 23.70 -12.28 21.31
N LYS A 252 23.64 -11.57 20.17
CA LYS A 252 22.92 -10.30 20.08
C LYS A 252 21.42 -10.55 20.09
N GLU A 253 20.66 -9.70 20.78
CA GLU A 253 19.20 -9.79 20.85
C GLU A 253 18.56 -9.80 19.45
N SER A 254 19.01 -8.91 18.56
CA SER A 254 18.55 -8.86 17.16
C SER A 254 18.80 -10.15 16.38
N GLN A 255 19.95 -10.81 16.59
CA GLN A 255 20.25 -12.10 15.97
C GLN A 255 19.32 -13.20 16.50
N ARG A 256 19.05 -13.20 17.80
CA ARG A 256 18.15 -14.19 18.42
C ARG A 256 16.70 -13.97 18.00
N GLN A 257 16.26 -12.72 17.87
CA GLN A 257 14.95 -12.38 17.33
C GLN A 257 14.81 -12.85 15.89
N ALA A 258 15.76 -12.51 15.01
CA ALA A 258 15.76 -12.95 13.62
C ALA A 258 15.74 -14.48 13.51
N PHE A 259 16.48 -15.18 14.36
CA PHE A 259 16.47 -16.63 14.41
C PHE A 259 15.09 -17.19 14.84
N ALA A 260 14.45 -16.63 15.88
CA ALA A 260 13.14 -17.07 16.32
C ALA A 260 12.07 -16.93 15.21
N TRP A 261 12.06 -15.81 14.50
CA TRP A 261 11.14 -15.59 13.37
C TRP A 261 11.46 -16.50 12.18
N LYS A 262 12.75 -16.73 11.87
CA LYS A 262 13.18 -17.72 10.86
C LYS A 262 12.67 -19.12 11.20
N LEU A 263 12.76 -19.55 12.46
CA LEU A 263 12.24 -20.85 12.90
C LEU A 263 10.72 -20.94 12.71
N HIS A 264 9.99 -19.87 13.02
CA HIS A 264 8.55 -19.81 12.81
C HIS A 264 8.17 -19.95 11.33
N GLU A 265 8.79 -19.19 10.43
CA GLU A 265 8.55 -19.29 8.99
C GLU A 265 8.82 -20.70 8.45
N GLN A 266 9.94 -21.30 8.86
CA GLN A 266 10.29 -22.67 8.45
C GLN A 266 9.35 -23.72 9.04
N ALA A 267 8.84 -23.51 10.25
CA ALA A 267 7.84 -24.38 10.83
C ALA A 267 6.54 -24.34 10.01
N LEU A 268 6.12 -23.17 9.55
CA LEU A 268 4.95 -23.04 8.67
C LEU A 268 5.15 -23.73 7.31
N ALA A 269 6.38 -23.76 6.81
CA ALA A 269 6.74 -24.46 5.57
C ALA A 269 6.88 -25.98 5.73
N THR A 270 7.24 -26.46 6.92
CA THR A 270 7.50 -27.89 7.18
C THR A 270 6.19 -28.66 7.33
N ARG A 271 5.75 -29.40 6.30
CA ARG A 271 4.45 -30.12 6.30
C ARG A 271 4.48 -31.57 6.80
N ASP A 272 5.58 -32.28 6.55
CA ASP A 272 5.61 -33.75 6.73
C ASP A 272 6.41 -34.21 7.96
N ASP A 273 7.00 -33.27 8.71
CA ASP A 273 7.76 -33.57 9.94
C ASP A 273 7.17 -32.80 11.15
N ALA A 274 6.16 -33.40 11.78
CA ALA A 274 5.48 -32.83 12.94
C ALA A 274 6.43 -32.67 14.15
N LYS A 275 7.39 -33.57 14.36
CA LYS A 275 8.34 -33.46 15.49
C LYS A 275 9.31 -32.30 15.29
N LEU A 276 9.83 -32.09 14.07
CA LEU A 276 10.73 -30.98 13.77
C LEU A 276 9.98 -29.64 13.79
N ARG A 277 8.77 -29.59 13.21
CA ARG A 277 7.92 -28.40 13.27
C ARG A 277 7.64 -27.99 14.72
N HIS A 278 7.27 -28.94 15.57
CA HIS A 278 7.06 -28.66 17.00
C HIS A 278 8.32 -28.12 17.66
N ALA A 279 9.48 -28.72 17.38
CA ALA A 279 10.76 -28.25 17.92
C ALA A 279 11.09 -26.82 17.48
N MET A 280 10.87 -26.47 16.21
CA MET A 280 11.07 -25.11 15.69
C MET A 280 10.17 -24.09 16.41
N LEU A 281 8.86 -24.36 16.51
CA LEU A 281 7.92 -23.46 17.19
C LEU A 281 8.20 -23.33 18.69
N SER A 282 8.54 -24.44 19.35
CA SER A 282 8.89 -24.44 20.78
C SER A 282 10.15 -23.64 21.07
N GLU A 283 11.17 -23.75 20.20
CA GLU A 283 12.41 -23.00 20.33
C GLU A 283 12.21 -21.52 20.00
N ALA A 284 11.39 -21.20 18.98
CA ALA A 284 11.00 -19.83 18.67
C ALA A 284 10.30 -19.18 19.87
N LEU A 285 9.34 -19.86 20.50
CA LEU A 285 8.66 -19.39 21.71
C LEU A 285 9.63 -19.23 22.89
N ALA A 286 10.50 -20.21 23.14
CA ALA A 286 11.49 -20.13 24.21
C ALA A 286 12.46 -18.95 24.00
N THR A 287 12.87 -18.72 22.76
CA THR A 287 13.73 -17.60 22.38
C THR A 287 12.99 -16.28 22.59
N ALA A 288 11.76 -16.15 22.09
CA ALA A 288 10.92 -14.96 22.27
C ALA A 288 10.73 -14.60 23.75
N VAL A 289 10.43 -15.59 24.61
CA VAL A 289 10.35 -15.39 26.07
C VAL A 289 11.69 -14.88 26.63
N SER A 290 12.82 -15.44 26.19
CA SER A 290 14.13 -15.06 26.72
C SER A 290 14.59 -13.65 26.31
N ILE A 291 14.11 -13.13 25.18
CA ILE A 291 14.39 -11.77 24.71
C ILE A 291 13.21 -10.81 24.94
N GLN A 292 12.15 -11.29 25.61
CA GLN A 292 10.92 -10.52 25.86
C GLN A 292 10.23 -9.97 24.60
N ASP A 293 10.28 -10.71 23.49
CA ASP A 293 9.52 -10.42 22.27
C ASP A 293 8.05 -10.85 22.47
N ILE A 294 7.22 -9.92 22.94
CA ILE A 294 5.80 -10.19 23.26
C ILE A 294 5.03 -10.53 21.98
N ASN A 295 5.33 -9.90 20.85
CA ASN A 295 4.69 -10.24 19.58
C ASN A 295 4.99 -11.68 19.18
N GLY A 296 6.27 -12.06 19.22
CA GLY A 296 6.72 -13.43 18.97
C GLY A 296 6.03 -14.43 19.90
N ILE A 297 5.91 -14.14 21.19
CA ILE A 297 5.17 -15.00 22.13
C ILE A 297 3.73 -15.22 21.68
N LEU A 298 3.00 -14.16 21.34
CA LEU A 298 1.60 -14.26 20.94
C LEU A 298 1.45 -15.09 19.66
N VAL A 299 2.26 -14.78 18.64
CA VAL A 299 2.20 -15.45 17.33
C VAL A 299 2.63 -16.92 17.42
N PHE A 300 3.70 -17.23 18.14
CA PHE A 300 4.21 -18.60 18.20
C PHE A 300 3.31 -19.52 19.04
N CYS A 301 2.65 -18.99 20.08
CA CYS A 301 1.61 -19.74 20.81
C CYS A 301 0.39 -20.05 19.92
N ASP A 302 -0.05 -19.07 19.11
CA ASP A 302 -1.14 -19.31 18.15
C ASP A 302 -0.73 -20.36 17.11
N ALA A 303 0.46 -20.23 16.53
CA ALA A 303 0.98 -21.21 15.56
C ALA A 303 1.07 -22.64 16.15
N LEU A 304 1.40 -22.80 17.43
CA LEU A 304 1.38 -24.11 18.10
C LEU A 304 -0.05 -24.65 18.20
N ALA A 305 -1.01 -23.84 18.66
CA ALA A 305 -2.41 -24.24 18.83
C ALA A 305 -3.12 -24.52 17.50
N GLU A 306 -2.74 -23.82 16.44
CA GLU A 306 -3.23 -24.04 15.08
C GLU A 306 -2.76 -25.39 14.52
N ARG A 307 -1.57 -25.87 14.91
CA ARG A 307 -0.96 -27.08 14.34
C ARG A 307 -1.22 -28.34 15.16
N TYR A 308 -1.32 -28.24 16.48
CA TYR A 308 -1.41 -29.40 17.36
C TYR A 308 -2.72 -29.46 18.15
N GLN A 309 -3.24 -30.68 18.28
CA GLN A 309 -4.35 -30.98 19.18
C GLN A 309 -3.90 -30.86 20.64
N GLY A 310 -4.81 -30.46 21.53
CA GLY A 310 -4.56 -30.37 22.96
C GLY A 310 -3.74 -29.16 23.42
N VAL A 311 -3.36 -28.26 22.51
CA VAL A 311 -2.69 -27.00 22.83
C VAL A 311 -3.73 -25.87 22.92
N ASP A 312 -3.82 -25.23 24.08
CA ASP A 312 -4.65 -24.03 24.31
C ASP A 312 -3.77 -22.77 24.15
N ALA A 313 -4.00 -22.02 23.08
CA ALA A 313 -3.25 -20.80 22.78
C ALA A 313 -3.29 -19.79 23.94
N THR A 314 -4.44 -19.61 24.58
CA THR A 314 -4.60 -18.61 25.66
C THR A 314 -3.84 -19.06 26.90
N ALA A 315 -3.90 -20.34 27.26
CA ALA A 315 -3.14 -20.88 28.39
C ALA A 315 -1.63 -20.79 28.15
N GLU A 316 -1.16 -21.11 26.93
CA GLU A 316 0.26 -21.00 26.56
C GLU A 316 0.74 -19.54 26.59
N LYS A 317 -0.02 -18.61 26.01
CA LYS A 317 0.27 -17.16 26.07
C LYS A 317 0.39 -16.69 27.52
N LYS A 318 -0.58 -17.02 28.39
CA LYS A 318 -0.54 -16.63 29.80
C LYS A 318 0.67 -17.22 30.52
N THR A 319 1.01 -18.47 30.24
CA THR A 319 2.18 -19.14 30.83
C THR A 319 3.47 -18.44 30.42
N ALA A 320 3.65 -18.18 29.13
CA ALA A 320 4.84 -17.52 28.59
C ALA A 320 4.98 -16.07 29.10
N LEU A 321 3.91 -15.29 29.05
CA LEU A 321 3.92 -13.89 29.49
C LEU A 321 4.14 -13.74 31.00
N ASN A 322 3.62 -14.67 31.83
CA ASN A 322 3.85 -14.64 33.27
C ASN A 322 5.35 -14.76 33.63
N ARG A 323 6.14 -15.44 32.81
CA ARG A 323 7.60 -15.57 33.01
C ARG A 323 8.34 -14.25 32.82
N ILE A 324 7.74 -13.30 32.10
CA ILE A 324 8.31 -11.98 31.82
C ILE A 324 7.41 -10.85 32.35
N LYS A 325 6.51 -11.14 33.31
CA LYS A 325 5.51 -10.20 33.83
C LYS A 325 6.10 -8.92 34.45
N VAL A 326 7.38 -8.94 34.81
CA VAL A 326 8.10 -7.73 35.25
C VAL A 326 8.19 -6.67 34.15
N ASN A 327 8.08 -7.06 32.88
CA ASN A 327 7.91 -6.16 31.76
C ASN A 327 6.48 -5.57 31.78
N PRO A 328 6.32 -4.24 31.85
CA PRO A 328 5.00 -3.60 31.91
C PRO A 328 4.08 -3.96 30.74
N ALA A 329 4.63 -4.10 29.53
CA ALA A 329 3.85 -4.49 28.36
C ALA A 329 3.35 -5.94 28.47
N ALA A 330 4.17 -6.86 28.99
CA ALA A 330 3.74 -8.24 29.21
C ALA A 330 2.63 -8.31 30.28
N ALA A 331 2.73 -7.52 31.35
CA ALA A 331 1.69 -7.41 32.36
C ALA A 331 0.37 -6.83 31.79
N ALA A 332 0.46 -5.81 30.93
CA ALA A 332 -0.69 -5.23 30.26
C ALA A 332 -1.36 -6.25 29.31
N VAL A 333 -0.57 -6.94 28.48
CA VAL A 333 -1.07 -7.97 27.56
C VAL A 333 -1.74 -9.12 28.32
N LEU A 334 -1.16 -9.58 29.45
CA LEU A 334 -1.80 -10.57 30.32
C LEU A 334 -3.20 -10.15 30.75
N LYS A 335 -3.38 -8.89 31.14
CA LYS A 335 -4.68 -8.35 31.53
C LYS A 335 -5.64 -8.24 30.35
N LEU A 336 -5.15 -7.86 29.16
CA LEU A 336 -5.96 -7.77 27.95
C LEU A 336 -6.45 -9.12 27.42
N LEU A 337 -5.74 -10.22 27.70
CA LEU A 337 -6.24 -11.57 27.41
C LEU A 337 -7.51 -11.93 28.19
N ASP A 338 -7.76 -11.29 29.34
CA ASP A 338 -8.95 -11.49 30.17
C ASP A 338 -9.98 -10.35 30.03
N ASN A 339 -9.51 -9.12 29.89
CA ASN A 339 -10.32 -7.93 29.71
C ASN A 339 -9.78 -7.07 28.55
N PRO A 340 -10.16 -7.37 27.30
CA PRO A 340 -9.72 -6.61 26.13
C PRO A 340 -10.08 -5.12 26.15
N GLY A 341 -11.07 -4.73 26.96
CA GLY A 341 -11.54 -3.35 27.09
C GLY A 341 -10.80 -2.50 28.13
N ASP A 342 -9.77 -3.03 28.79
CA ASP A 342 -9.03 -2.27 29.80
C ASP A 342 -8.18 -1.16 29.17
N THR A 343 -8.68 0.08 29.23
CA THR A 343 -8.08 1.25 28.56
C THR A 343 -6.65 1.54 29.00
N ALA A 344 -6.33 1.36 30.28
CA ALA A 344 -4.97 1.53 30.78
C ALA A 344 -3.99 0.51 30.19
N SER A 345 -4.38 -0.78 30.14
CA SER A 345 -3.55 -1.82 29.52
C SER A 345 -3.44 -1.64 28.02
N ASN A 346 -4.50 -1.19 27.35
CA ASN A 346 -4.48 -0.85 25.93
C ASN A 346 -3.46 0.26 25.62
N THR A 347 -3.35 1.30 26.45
CA THR A 347 -2.30 2.33 26.30
C THR A 347 -0.89 1.73 26.44
N VAL A 348 -0.64 0.90 27.46
CA VAL A 348 0.69 0.33 27.71
C VAL A 348 1.08 -0.64 26.58
N ALA A 349 0.19 -1.57 26.22
CA ALA A 349 0.43 -2.50 25.13
C ALA A 349 0.56 -1.76 23.78
N GLY A 350 -0.29 -0.76 23.52
CA GLY A 350 -0.24 0.04 22.31
C GLY A 350 1.08 0.79 22.13
N ARG A 351 1.63 1.39 23.19
CA ARG A 351 2.96 2.01 23.16
C ARG A 351 4.05 0.99 22.83
N TYR A 352 4.01 -0.19 23.45
CA TYR A 352 4.97 -1.25 23.16
C TYR A 352 4.90 -1.71 21.69
N PHE A 353 3.71 -2.02 21.17
CA PHE A 353 3.55 -2.51 19.81
C PHE A 353 3.86 -1.42 18.78
N ALA A 354 3.25 -0.24 18.88
CA ALA A 354 3.42 0.83 17.89
C ALA A 354 4.83 1.44 17.93
N ILE A 355 5.30 1.83 19.12
CA ILE A 355 6.47 2.69 19.27
C ILE A 355 7.73 1.84 19.49
N GLU A 356 7.75 0.98 20.51
CA GLU A 356 8.96 0.21 20.83
C GLU A 356 9.25 -0.86 19.78
N SER A 357 8.21 -1.55 19.30
CA SER A 357 8.32 -2.66 18.35
C SER A 357 8.08 -2.27 16.89
N ARG A 358 7.68 -1.03 16.59
CA ARG A 358 7.35 -0.53 15.23
C ARG A 358 6.24 -1.31 14.52
N LEU A 359 5.41 -2.03 15.27
CA LEU A 359 4.26 -2.79 14.80
C LEU A 359 3.00 -1.91 14.85
N TRP A 360 3.01 -0.86 14.03
CA TRP A 360 1.96 0.17 13.98
C TRP A 360 0.56 -0.42 13.77
N ASP A 361 0.42 -1.43 12.91
CA ASP A 361 -0.88 -2.07 12.62
C ASP A 361 -1.50 -2.78 13.84
N ILE A 362 -0.66 -3.23 14.78
CA ILE A 362 -1.11 -3.84 16.04
C ILE A 362 -1.30 -2.75 17.10
N GLY A 363 -0.37 -1.80 17.18
CA GLY A 363 -0.34 -0.80 18.23
C GLY A 363 -1.37 0.31 18.08
N LEU A 364 -1.70 0.77 16.86
CA LEU A 364 -2.66 1.87 16.67
C LEU A 364 -4.06 1.54 17.19
N PRO A 365 -4.67 0.38 16.90
CA PRO A 365 -5.96 0.02 17.50
C PRO A 365 -5.93 -0.01 19.04
N LEU A 366 -4.81 -0.47 19.62
CA LEU A 366 -4.61 -0.49 21.08
C LEU A 366 -4.50 0.94 21.64
N LEU A 367 -3.75 1.82 20.97
CA LEU A 367 -3.64 3.23 21.36
C LEU A 367 -4.98 3.95 21.28
N ALA A 368 -5.76 3.73 20.21
CA ALA A 368 -7.10 4.28 20.03
C ALA A 368 -8.08 3.83 21.13
N ALA A 369 -7.95 2.59 21.60
CA ALA A 369 -8.71 2.06 22.75
C ALA A 369 -8.10 2.40 24.13
N GLY A 370 -7.05 3.22 24.15
CA GLY A 370 -6.28 3.57 25.34
C GLY A 370 -6.91 4.66 26.20
N SER A 371 -6.36 4.85 27.41
CA SER A 371 -6.75 5.91 28.34
C SER A 371 -6.02 7.25 28.14
N ASP A 372 -4.97 7.28 27.32
CA ASP A 372 -4.21 8.49 26.97
C ASP A 372 -4.93 9.24 25.83
N PRO A 373 -5.54 10.42 26.07
CA PRO A 373 -6.41 11.06 25.09
C PRO A 373 -5.67 11.57 23.85
N ASP A 374 -4.42 12.00 24.00
CA ASP A 374 -3.62 12.53 22.89
C ASP A 374 -3.20 11.39 21.96
N LEU A 375 -2.75 10.27 22.53
CA LEU A 375 -2.42 9.08 21.75
C LEU A 375 -3.65 8.41 21.14
N ALA A 376 -4.77 8.36 21.87
CA ALA A 376 -6.00 7.79 21.34
C ALA A 376 -6.47 8.58 20.12
N LYS A 377 -6.53 9.91 20.22
CA LYS A 377 -6.89 10.79 19.11
C LYS A 377 -5.95 10.63 17.92
N LEU A 378 -4.63 10.64 18.15
CA LEU A 378 -3.64 10.48 17.08
C LEU A 378 -3.79 9.13 16.36
N ALA A 379 -3.98 8.05 17.12
CA ALA A 379 -4.20 6.73 16.55
C ALA A 379 -5.49 6.66 15.72
N GLU A 380 -6.58 7.29 16.19
CA GLU A 380 -7.83 7.37 15.43
C GLU A 380 -7.69 8.16 14.12
N MET A 381 -7.01 9.31 14.17
CA MET A 381 -6.71 10.12 12.97
C MET A 381 -5.93 9.30 11.94
N GLU A 382 -4.95 8.53 12.41
CA GLU A 382 -4.13 7.71 11.53
C GLU A 382 -4.88 6.51 10.95
N MET A 383 -5.67 5.81 11.77
CA MET A 383 -6.49 4.66 11.35
C MET A 383 -7.61 5.04 10.38
N ALA A 384 -7.99 6.32 10.33
CA ALA A 384 -8.88 6.85 9.29
C ALA A 384 -8.24 6.83 7.88
N ALA A 385 -6.92 6.60 7.80
CA ALA A 385 -6.13 6.52 6.56
C ALA A 385 -6.31 7.74 5.64
N PRO A 386 -6.01 8.97 6.12
CA PRO A 386 -6.25 10.18 5.34
C PRO A 386 -5.35 10.28 4.11
N GLU A 387 -5.94 10.65 2.98
CA GLU A 387 -5.23 10.87 1.71
C GLU A 387 -4.80 12.34 1.51
N GLY A 388 -5.39 13.29 2.24
CA GLY A 388 -5.11 14.72 2.07
C GLY A 388 -3.80 15.15 2.73
N ASN A 389 -3.00 15.96 1.99
CA ASN A 389 -1.65 16.35 2.41
C ASN A 389 -1.63 17.11 3.74
N SER A 390 -2.62 17.97 4.00
CA SER A 390 -2.72 18.71 5.26
C SER A 390 -2.99 17.79 6.45
N GLN A 391 -3.90 16.82 6.29
CA GLN A 391 -4.17 15.82 7.35
C GLN A 391 -2.95 14.93 7.59
N GLN A 392 -2.25 14.52 6.53
CA GLN A 392 -1.01 13.74 6.65
C GLN A 392 0.08 14.53 7.36
N MET A 393 0.24 15.81 7.05
CA MET A 393 1.14 16.70 7.77
C MET A 393 0.76 16.80 9.24
N GLU A 394 -0.53 17.01 9.56
CA GLU A 394 -1.01 17.10 10.95
C GLU A 394 -0.68 15.84 11.77
N ILE A 395 -0.82 14.65 11.18
CA ILE A 395 -0.41 13.39 11.82
C ILE A 395 1.11 13.35 12.01
N GLY A 396 1.88 13.77 11.00
CA GLY A 396 3.34 13.91 11.10
C GLY A 396 3.79 14.85 12.21
N ASP A 397 3.09 15.98 12.38
CA ASP A 397 3.32 16.97 13.43
C ASP A 397 3.09 16.38 14.82
N ALA A 398 1.99 15.65 14.98
CA ALA A 398 1.63 15.03 16.24
C ALA A 398 2.65 13.94 16.66
N TRP A 399 3.09 13.07 15.73
CA TRP A 399 4.15 12.11 16.01
C TRP A 399 5.49 12.78 16.28
N PHE A 400 5.81 13.85 15.55
CA PHE A 400 7.05 14.60 15.78
C PHE A 400 7.10 15.20 17.19
N ALA A 401 5.98 15.75 17.67
CA ALA A 401 5.87 16.35 19.00
C ALA A 401 5.99 15.32 20.13
N LEU A 402 5.54 14.09 19.92
CA LEU A 402 5.70 12.98 20.86
C LEU A 402 7.12 12.37 20.83
N GLY A 403 7.86 12.60 19.75
CA GLY A 403 9.18 12.03 19.52
C GLY A 403 10.33 12.91 20.00
N SER A 404 11.53 12.32 20.03
CA SER A 404 12.78 13.04 20.30
C SER A 404 14.01 12.20 19.92
N ALA A 405 15.14 12.84 19.65
CA ALA A 405 16.43 12.16 19.46
C ALA A 405 17.03 11.55 20.75
N ARG A 406 16.36 11.65 21.90
CA ARG A 406 16.96 11.33 23.21
C ARG A 406 16.95 9.84 23.56
N ASN A 407 16.02 9.08 22.99
CA ASN A 407 15.85 7.66 23.27
C ASN A 407 15.17 6.95 22.09
N ALA A 408 15.23 5.61 22.09
CA ALA A 408 14.72 4.79 20.99
C ALA A 408 13.22 4.98 20.72
N ALA A 409 12.40 5.14 21.76
CA ALA A 409 10.97 5.39 21.61
C ALA A 409 10.69 6.74 20.94
N GLY A 410 11.45 7.77 21.30
CA GLY A 410 11.38 9.08 20.69
C GLY A 410 11.78 9.05 19.22
N VAL A 411 12.80 8.26 18.87
CA VAL A 411 13.23 8.06 17.47
C VAL A 411 12.16 7.30 16.68
N ALA A 412 11.51 6.29 17.26
CA ALA A 412 10.41 5.57 16.59
C ALA A 412 9.20 6.48 16.29
N CYS A 413 8.87 7.43 17.17
CA CYS A 413 7.88 8.46 16.87
C CYS A 413 8.34 9.36 15.71
N TRP A 414 9.62 9.75 15.65
CA TRP A 414 10.15 10.53 14.52
C TRP A 414 10.19 9.72 13.21
N GLU A 415 10.44 8.42 13.25
CA GLU A 415 10.30 7.53 12.08
C GLU A 415 8.87 7.56 11.53
N ARG A 416 7.86 7.47 12.41
CA ARG A 416 6.45 7.56 11.98
C ARG A 416 6.10 8.96 11.47
N ALA A 417 6.63 10.01 12.09
CA ALA A 417 6.48 11.37 11.60
C ALA A 417 7.07 11.52 10.19
N MET A 418 8.29 11.00 9.97
CA MET A 418 8.95 11.01 8.66
C MET A 418 8.12 10.28 7.59
N HIS A 419 7.52 9.13 7.92
CA HIS A 419 6.62 8.41 7.03
C HIS A 419 5.48 9.32 6.52
N TRP A 420 4.82 10.04 7.43
CA TRP A 420 3.72 10.92 7.08
C TRP A 420 4.15 12.18 6.33
N TYR A 421 5.26 12.79 6.74
CA TYR A 421 5.84 13.93 6.05
C TYR A 421 6.21 13.63 4.61
N LYS A 422 6.82 12.47 4.34
CA LYS A 422 7.17 12.07 2.97
C LYS A 422 5.94 11.89 2.08
N ARG A 423 4.82 11.44 2.64
CA ARG A 423 3.56 11.30 1.91
C ARG A 423 2.90 12.65 1.64
N ALA A 424 2.95 13.56 2.60
CA ALA A 424 2.38 14.89 2.47
C ALA A 424 3.18 15.79 1.52
N LEU A 425 4.52 15.73 1.59
CA LEU A 425 5.44 16.69 0.98
C LEU A 425 5.20 16.98 -0.51
N PRO A 426 4.92 15.99 -1.39
CA PRO A 426 4.68 16.25 -2.81
C PRO A 426 3.52 17.22 -3.09
N GLY A 427 2.53 17.29 -2.19
CA GLY A 427 1.36 18.15 -2.35
C GLY A 427 1.31 19.34 -1.39
N LEU A 428 2.38 19.61 -0.65
CA LEU A 428 2.51 20.82 0.19
C LEU A 428 3.16 21.97 -0.59
N SER A 429 2.81 23.19 -0.22
CA SER A 429 3.38 24.43 -0.78
C SER A 429 3.64 25.48 0.30
N GLY A 430 4.48 26.47 -0.02
CA GLY A 430 4.73 27.62 0.87
C GLY A 430 5.28 27.21 2.25
N ALA A 431 4.79 27.86 3.31
CA ALA A 431 5.28 27.68 4.67
C ALA A 431 5.17 26.23 5.18
N SER A 432 4.09 25.52 4.85
CA SER A 432 3.91 24.11 5.23
C SER A 432 4.99 23.21 4.63
N LYS A 433 5.33 23.42 3.35
CA LYS A 433 6.42 22.68 2.70
C LYS A 433 7.76 22.97 3.38
N THR A 434 8.08 24.25 3.59
CA THR A 434 9.33 24.66 4.26
C THR A 434 9.45 24.05 5.66
N GLN A 435 8.37 24.04 6.43
CA GLN A 435 8.36 23.47 7.78
C GLN A 435 8.65 21.96 7.76
N VAL A 436 8.00 21.22 6.86
CA VAL A 436 8.22 19.77 6.73
C VAL A 436 9.65 19.47 6.28
N GLU A 437 10.19 20.20 5.30
CA GLU A 437 11.58 20.07 4.85
C GLU A 437 12.58 20.31 6.01
N GLN A 438 12.36 21.34 6.83
CA GLN A 438 13.20 21.62 8.00
C GLN A 438 13.16 20.50 9.05
N ARG A 439 11.98 19.92 9.29
CA ARG A 439 11.84 18.79 10.23
C ARG A 439 12.56 17.54 9.73
N LEU A 440 12.40 17.21 8.44
CA LEU A 440 13.11 16.09 7.81
C LEU A 440 14.63 16.28 7.90
N GLU A 441 15.13 17.51 7.66
CA GLU A 441 16.54 17.83 7.83
C GLU A 441 17.02 17.68 9.29
N GLY A 442 16.16 18.01 10.27
CA GLY A 442 16.41 17.80 11.69
C GLY A 442 16.47 16.33 12.10
N MET A 443 15.80 15.44 11.37
CA MET A 443 15.81 14.00 11.58
C MET A 443 17.03 13.30 10.94
N PHE A 444 17.67 13.95 9.97
CA PHE A 444 18.79 13.36 9.22
C PHE A 444 19.92 12.90 10.16
N GLY A 445 20.31 11.63 10.02
CA GLY A 445 21.36 10.99 10.82
C GLY A 445 20.91 10.54 12.22
N VAL A 446 19.66 10.82 12.60
CA VAL A 446 19.01 10.30 13.82
C VAL A 446 18.03 9.19 13.46
N VAL A 447 17.19 9.44 12.46
CA VAL A 447 16.22 8.49 11.92
C VAL A 447 16.83 7.80 10.69
N GLU A 448 16.68 6.48 10.60
CA GLU A 448 17.09 5.73 9.40
C GLU A 448 16.12 6.02 8.25
N ASP A 449 16.67 6.48 7.13
CA ASP A 449 15.94 6.80 5.92
C ASP A 449 16.48 5.98 4.73
N THR A 450 15.63 5.13 4.16
CA THR A 450 15.96 4.28 3.00
C THR A 450 15.90 5.01 1.66
N ASP A 451 15.25 6.18 1.59
CA ASP A 451 14.98 6.92 0.36
C ASP A 451 15.90 8.15 0.20
N ILE A 452 17.01 8.18 0.94
CA ILE A 452 17.99 9.27 0.84
C ILE A 452 18.47 9.38 -0.61
N ASN A 453 18.30 10.57 -1.20
CA ASN A 453 18.93 10.91 -2.46
C ASN A 453 20.38 11.32 -2.21
N TRP A 454 21.28 10.35 -2.28
CA TRP A 454 22.71 10.53 -2.00
C TRP A 454 23.40 11.52 -2.96
N ASP A 455 22.87 11.70 -4.17
CA ASP A 455 23.38 12.68 -5.14
C ASP A 455 23.03 14.13 -4.79
N LYS A 456 22.04 14.32 -3.91
CA LYS A 456 21.53 15.63 -3.50
C LYS A 456 21.76 15.90 -2.02
N LEU A 457 22.74 15.23 -1.40
CA LEU A 457 23.14 15.54 -0.03
C LEU A 457 23.54 17.01 0.11
N THR A 458 23.08 17.65 1.17
CA THR A 458 23.56 18.99 1.54
C THR A 458 24.91 18.89 2.25
N VAL A 459 25.65 20.01 2.33
CA VAL A 459 26.90 20.08 3.11
C VAL A 459 26.65 19.70 4.58
N ALA A 460 25.57 20.23 5.18
CA ALA A 460 25.21 19.93 6.56
C ALA A 460 24.89 18.45 6.79
N GLN A 461 24.18 17.82 5.85
CA GLN A 461 23.91 16.38 5.89
C GLN A 461 25.21 15.58 5.77
N TRP A 462 26.06 15.91 4.79
CA TRP A 462 27.34 15.25 4.61
C TRP A 462 28.18 15.33 5.89
N ASP A 463 28.23 16.49 6.55
CA ASP A 463 28.99 16.71 7.79
C ASP A 463 28.48 15.85 8.96
N LYS A 464 27.15 15.67 9.09
CA LYS A 464 26.52 14.82 10.12
C LYS A 464 26.86 13.33 9.97
N LEU A 465 27.15 12.85 8.76
CA LEU A 465 27.45 11.44 8.53
C LEU A 465 28.77 11.01 9.18
N LYS A 466 28.76 9.84 9.82
CA LYS A 466 29.97 9.23 10.39
C LYS A 466 30.66 8.37 9.33
N GLY A 467 31.94 8.63 9.08
CA GLY A 467 32.72 7.88 8.10
C GLY A 467 34.17 8.36 8.04
N VAL A 468 35.01 7.63 7.33
CA VAL A 468 36.42 7.99 7.13
C VAL A 468 36.51 9.01 6.00
N VAL A 469 37.04 10.20 6.28
CA VAL A 469 37.20 11.27 5.30
C VAL A 469 38.63 11.26 4.75
N TYR A 470 38.79 11.42 3.44
CA TYR A 470 40.08 11.64 2.80
C TYR A 470 39.96 12.62 1.62
N GLU A 471 41.08 13.20 1.21
CA GLU A 471 41.15 14.22 0.16
C GLU A 471 41.58 13.62 -1.17
N VAL A 472 40.77 13.82 -2.22
CA VAL A 472 41.12 13.48 -3.60
C VAL A 472 41.63 14.73 -4.30
N GLN A 473 42.89 14.68 -4.72
CA GLN A 473 43.59 15.83 -5.32
C GLN A 473 43.32 15.87 -6.82
N ALA A 474 42.90 17.03 -7.35
CA ALA A 474 42.59 17.19 -8.78
C ALA A 474 43.79 16.86 -9.70
N VAL A 475 45.01 17.12 -9.22
CA VAL A 475 46.25 16.91 -9.99
C VAL A 475 46.78 15.48 -9.95
N ARG A 476 46.04 14.54 -9.34
CA ARG A 476 46.43 13.13 -9.25
C ARG A 476 45.39 12.27 -9.94
N ASN A 477 45.83 11.47 -10.92
CA ASN A 477 44.94 10.53 -11.59
C ASN A 477 44.31 9.53 -10.63
N LYS A 478 45.02 9.10 -9.58
CA LYS A 478 44.52 8.14 -8.58
C LYS A 478 44.93 8.57 -7.18
N THR A 479 43.97 8.59 -6.27
CA THR A 479 44.18 8.76 -4.84
C THR A 479 43.57 7.57 -4.11
N ASP A 480 44.41 6.87 -3.39
CA ASP A 480 44.02 5.72 -2.59
C ASP A 480 43.45 6.15 -1.23
N SER A 481 42.30 5.61 -0.87
CA SER A 481 41.71 5.83 0.46
C SER A 481 42.49 5.06 1.55
N PRO A 482 42.38 5.49 2.82
CA PRO A 482 42.92 4.71 3.94
C PRO A 482 42.11 3.45 4.27
N VAL A 483 41.01 3.16 3.56
CA VAL A 483 40.10 2.04 3.83
C VAL A 483 40.34 0.91 2.82
N ALA A 484 40.58 -0.29 3.34
CA ALA A 484 40.62 -1.53 2.57
C ALA A 484 39.46 -2.45 3.01
N LEU A 485 38.57 -2.77 2.08
CA LEU A 485 37.41 -3.63 2.32
C LEU A 485 37.83 -5.09 2.36
N LYS A 486 37.28 -5.84 3.32
CA LYS A 486 37.38 -7.31 3.38
C LYS A 486 36.43 -7.95 2.35
N PRO A 487 36.63 -9.24 1.99
CA PRO A 487 35.67 -9.95 1.15
C PRO A 487 34.24 -9.84 1.70
N GLY A 488 33.30 -9.39 0.87
CA GLY A 488 31.89 -9.22 1.24
C GLY A 488 31.57 -7.97 2.10
N GLN A 489 32.58 -7.22 2.55
CA GLN A 489 32.35 -5.97 3.28
C GLN A 489 31.88 -4.88 2.32
N ARG A 490 30.87 -4.11 2.72
CA ARG A 490 30.23 -3.09 1.89
C ARG A 490 30.56 -1.69 2.39
N ALA A 491 30.66 -0.73 1.47
CA ALA A 491 30.85 0.67 1.79
C ALA A 491 30.17 1.59 0.78
N ARG A 492 29.82 2.80 1.20
CA ARG A 492 29.37 3.89 0.33
C ARG A 492 30.41 5.00 0.29
N VAL A 493 30.69 5.50 -0.90
CA VAL A 493 31.69 6.55 -1.15
C VAL A 493 30.96 7.84 -1.51
N LEU A 494 31.07 8.85 -0.65
CA LEU A 494 30.30 10.10 -0.71
C LEU A 494 31.21 11.31 -0.90
N PRO A 495 31.26 11.90 -2.11
CA PRO A 495 31.96 13.16 -2.33
C PRO A 495 31.31 14.30 -1.53
N HIS A 496 32.10 15.27 -1.08
CA HIS A 496 31.57 16.44 -0.41
C HIS A 496 30.80 17.32 -1.42
N PRO A 497 29.52 17.65 -1.16
CA PRO A 497 28.64 18.27 -2.15
C PRO A 497 28.99 19.73 -2.45
N GLY A 498 29.74 20.39 -1.57
CA GLY A 498 30.20 21.77 -1.75
C GLY A 498 31.64 21.91 -2.26
N ASP A 499 32.37 20.81 -2.44
CA ASP A 499 33.76 20.88 -2.90
C ASP A 499 33.82 20.97 -4.43
N THR A 500 34.75 21.77 -4.93
CA THR A 500 34.98 21.96 -6.37
C THR A 500 36.47 21.92 -6.68
N TRP A 501 36.76 21.62 -7.94
CA TRP A 501 38.11 21.64 -8.49
C TRP A 501 38.11 22.21 -9.91
N ALA A 502 39.31 22.58 -10.35
CA ALA A 502 39.52 23.48 -11.47
C ALA A 502 40.21 22.76 -12.63
N PHE A 503 39.54 22.71 -13.78
CA PHE A 503 40.04 22.06 -14.99
C PHE A 503 40.15 23.06 -16.15
N GLN A 504 41.18 22.93 -16.96
CA GLN A 504 41.36 23.68 -18.18
C GLN A 504 41.85 22.75 -19.29
N SER A 505 41.14 22.78 -20.41
CA SER A 505 41.51 22.11 -21.64
C SER A 505 41.48 23.07 -22.82
N TYR A 506 41.99 22.66 -23.98
CA TYR A 506 42.03 23.50 -25.18
C TYR A 506 40.64 23.90 -25.70
N TRP A 507 39.60 23.12 -25.38
CA TRP A 507 38.22 23.39 -25.77
C TRP A 507 37.40 24.11 -24.70
N THR A 508 37.94 24.26 -23.48
CA THR A 508 37.28 25.06 -22.45
C THR A 508 37.73 26.51 -22.62
N ASN A 509 36.80 27.44 -22.80
CA ASN A 509 37.08 28.88 -22.89
C ASN A 509 37.51 29.45 -21.51
N GLY A 510 38.65 29.00 -21.00
CA GLY A 510 39.17 29.30 -19.67
C GLY A 510 38.97 28.16 -18.66
N VAL A 511 39.42 28.42 -17.42
CA VAL A 511 39.32 27.47 -16.31
C VAL A 511 37.86 27.23 -15.94
N ARG A 512 37.46 25.97 -15.89
CA ARG A 512 36.15 25.52 -15.42
C ARG A 512 36.26 25.05 -13.98
N GLN A 513 35.42 25.61 -13.11
CA GLN A 513 35.21 25.09 -11.76
C GLN A 513 34.06 24.09 -11.82
N VAL A 514 34.33 22.84 -11.48
CA VAL A 514 33.35 21.76 -11.51
C VAL A 514 33.37 21.02 -10.16
N ASP A 515 32.26 20.39 -9.81
CA ASP A 515 32.22 19.48 -8.67
C ASP A 515 32.56 18.04 -9.11
N TRP A 516 32.29 17.06 -8.25
CA TRP A 516 32.56 15.66 -8.53
C TRP A 516 31.74 15.09 -9.71
N ARG A 517 30.63 15.71 -10.12
CA ARG A 517 29.86 15.28 -11.29
C ARG A 517 30.52 15.71 -12.58
N GLY A 518 31.43 16.68 -12.52
CA GLY A 518 32.11 17.23 -13.67
C GLY A 518 31.18 18.03 -14.59
N GLU A 519 31.67 18.32 -15.79
CA GLU A 519 30.90 19.03 -16.80
C GLU A 519 31.04 18.36 -18.17
N LYS A 520 29.91 18.16 -18.85
CA LYS A 520 29.90 17.67 -20.23
C LYS A 520 30.39 18.75 -21.18
N ARG A 521 31.05 18.34 -22.25
CA ARG A 521 31.37 19.22 -23.37
C ARG A 521 30.08 19.74 -24.01
N VAL A 522 29.98 21.05 -24.23
CA VAL A 522 28.90 21.67 -25.02
C VAL A 522 29.51 22.22 -26.30
N GLY A 523 29.24 21.57 -27.44
CA GLY A 523 29.79 21.95 -28.75
C GLY A 523 28.82 21.66 -29.90
N ARG A 524 28.95 22.39 -31.02
CA ARG A 524 27.98 22.38 -32.15
C ARG A 524 28.03 21.10 -33.02
N PHE A 525 29.02 20.22 -32.84
CA PHE A 525 29.29 19.10 -33.77
C PHE A 525 29.77 17.79 -33.13
N VAL A 526 29.54 17.56 -31.83
CA VAL A 526 29.96 16.30 -31.18
C VAL A 526 28.89 15.86 -30.19
N ASP A 527 27.99 14.99 -30.63
CA ASP A 527 26.95 14.38 -29.80
C ASP A 527 27.40 13.02 -29.19
N ASP A 528 28.69 12.66 -29.29
CA ASP A 528 29.14 11.27 -29.07
C ASP A 528 30.42 11.09 -28.23
N ASP A 529 30.67 11.95 -27.23
CA ASP A 529 31.71 11.67 -26.22
C ASP A 529 31.09 11.58 -24.82
N ASP A 530 31.08 10.38 -24.23
CA ASP A 530 30.78 10.11 -22.81
C ASP A 530 31.78 10.76 -21.83
N PHE A 531 32.73 11.55 -22.34
CA PHE A 531 33.73 12.23 -21.54
C PHE A 531 33.14 13.42 -20.77
N VAL A 532 33.11 13.30 -19.45
CA VAL A 532 32.71 14.36 -18.53
C VAL A 532 33.94 14.94 -17.83
N LEU A 533 34.28 16.19 -18.15
CA LEU A 533 35.49 16.85 -17.67
C LEU A 533 35.47 16.98 -16.14
N GLY A 534 36.51 16.47 -15.48
CA GLY A 534 36.64 16.58 -14.02
C GLY A 534 35.57 15.81 -13.25
N ALA A 535 34.81 14.91 -13.89
CA ALA A 535 33.95 13.98 -13.16
C ALA A 535 34.81 13.03 -12.34
N MET A 536 34.43 12.77 -11.10
CA MET A 536 35.17 11.85 -10.24
C MET A 536 34.73 10.41 -10.50
N TRP A 537 35.69 9.51 -10.60
CA TRP A 537 35.47 8.08 -10.62
C TRP A 537 35.88 7.45 -9.28
N CYS A 538 35.34 6.27 -9.00
CA CYS A 538 35.73 5.42 -7.87
C CYS A 538 35.93 3.98 -8.34
N GLN A 539 36.84 3.23 -7.71
CA GLN A 539 37.04 1.80 -7.95
C GLN A 539 37.53 1.07 -6.69
N VAL A 540 37.40 -0.25 -6.67
CA VAL A 540 38.02 -1.15 -5.66
C VAL A 540 38.93 -2.19 -6.29
N VAL A 541 38.66 -2.54 -7.55
CA VAL A 541 39.53 -3.34 -8.43
C VAL A 541 40.02 -2.41 -9.54
N ASP A 542 41.26 -2.57 -9.98
CA ASP A 542 41.80 -1.75 -11.07
C ASP A 542 41.02 -1.98 -12.38
N ASN A 543 40.71 -0.88 -13.08
CA ASN A 543 39.98 -0.83 -14.37
C ASN A 543 38.46 -1.10 -14.31
N GLU A 544 37.84 -1.06 -13.13
CA GLU A 544 36.38 -1.10 -12.99
C GLU A 544 35.87 0.18 -12.30
N HIS A 545 35.45 1.17 -13.11
CA HIS A 545 34.88 2.40 -12.59
C HIS A 545 33.45 2.17 -12.12
N LEU A 546 33.18 2.56 -10.88
CA LEU A 546 31.87 2.48 -10.25
C LEU A 546 31.21 3.87 -10.23
N PRO A 547 29.89 3.94 -10.36
CA PRO A 547 29.17 5.19 -10.19
C PRO A 547 29.42 5.74 -8.78
N MET A 548 29.61 7.05 -8.70
CA MET A 548 29.71 7.73 -7.41
C MET A 548 28.42 7.54 -6.61
N ASN A 549 28.54 7.50 -5.28
CA ASN A 549 27.47 7.17 -4.33
C ASN A 549 26.95 5.72 -4.38
N ALA A 550 27.49 4.84 -5.23
CA ALA A 550 27.15 3.43 -5.23
C ALA A 550 27.62 2.70 -3.96
N ILE A 551 27.00 1.55 -3.68
CA ILE A 551 27.50 0.62 -2.66
C ILE A 551 28.57 -0.26 -3.31
N ILE A 552 29.77 -0.16 -2.77
CA ILE A 552 30.93 -0.91 -3.22
C ILE A 552 31.12 -2.11 -2.30
N THR A 553 31.45 -3.28 -2.87
CA THR A 553 31.71 -4.51 -2.11
C THR A 553 33.16 -4.92 -2.29
N GLY A 554 33.83 -5.24 -1.18
CA GLY A 554 35.21 -5.72 -1.17
C GLY A 554 35.38 -7.14 -1.70
N PRO A 555 36.63 -7.61 -1.86
CA PRO A 555 37.82 -7.07 -1.21
C PRO A 555 38.57 -6.01 -2.04
N GLY A 556 39.31 -5.14 -1.36
CA GLY A 556 40.28 -4.24 -2.01
C GLY A 556 40.29 -2.84 -1.42
N LYS A 557 41.23 -2.02 -1.89
CA LYS A 557 41.39 -0.64 -1.45
C LYS A 557 40.52 0.25 -2.33
N ILE A 558 39.74 1.14 -1.71
CA ILE A 558 38.95 2.12 -2.46
C ILE A 558 39.89 3.19 -2.99
N SER A 559 39.82 3.50 -4.28
CA SER A 559 40.56 4.60 -4.91
C SER A 559 39.63 5.50 -5.71
N CYS A 560 39.93 6.80 -5.72
CA CYS A 560 39.19 7.81 -6.47
C CYS A 560 40.14 8.72 -7.24
N GLY A 561 39.65 9.31 -8.32
CA GLY A 561 40.38 10.28 -9.11
C GLY A 561 39.46 11.05 -10.04
N PRO A 562 39.93 12.18 -10.61
CA PRO A 562 39.21 12.86 -11.66
C PRO A 562 39.32 12.10 -12.98
N ASN A 563 38.34 12.32 -13.85
CA ASN A 563 38.39 11.97 -15.24
C ASN A 563 39.42 12.89 -15.95
N ASP A 564 40.62 12.35 -16.11
CA ASP A 564 41.85 12.96 -16.63
C ASP A 564 42.41 14.13 -15.79
N ALA A 565 43.38 13.83 -14.91
CA ALA A 565 44.07 14.85 -14.12
C ALA A 565 45.04 15.73 -14.91
N SER A 566 45.39 15.38 -16.16
CA SER A 566 46.34 16.19 -16.97
C SER A 566 45.78 17.57 -17.32
N MET A 567 44.45 17.70 -17.31
CA MET A 567 43.72 18.95 -17.53
C MET A 567 43.42 19.70 -16.22
N ALA A 568 43.79 19.13 -15.06
CA ALA A 568 43.55 19.76 -13.77
C ALA A 568 44.58 20.83 -13.46
N SER A 569 44.13 21.92 -12.85
CA SER A 569 45.00 23.00 -12.36
C SER A 569 45.19 22.94 -10.84
N LYS A 570 44.09 22.90 -10.08
CA LYS A 570 44.08 22.84 -8.61
C LYS A 570 42.70 22.40 -8.08
N GLY A 571 42.63 22.10 -6.80
CA GLY A 571 41.38 21.79 -6.11
C GLY A 571 41.40 20.40 -5.48
N VAL A 572 40.49 20.23 -4.52
CA VAL A 572 40.39 19.02 -3.71
C VAL A 572 38.92 18.73 -3.54
N ILE A 573 38.55 17.47 -3.72
CA ILE A 573 37.24 16.96 -3.32
C ILE A 573 37.45 16.05 -2.12
N ARG A 574 36.88 16.42 -0.97
CA ARG A 574 36.81 15.53 0.20
C ARG A 574 35.82 14.43 -0.08
N VAL A 575 36.18 13.20 0.30
CA VAL A 575 35.36 12.00 0.11
C VAL A 575 35.21 11.31 1.45
N LYS A 576 33.97 10.93 1.79
CA LYS A 576 33.64 10.20 3.02
C LYS A 576 33.26 8.76 2.67
N ILE A 577 33.90 7.81 3.35
CA ILE A 577 33.63 6.37 3.23
C ILE A 577 32.79 5.93 4.43
N LEU A 578 31.57 5.49 4.16
CA LEU A 578 30.65 4.91 5.13
C LEU A 578 30.73 3.40 4.99
N LEU A 579 31.20 2.70 6.03
CA LEU A 579 31.08 1.24 6.08
C LEU A 579 29.62 0.88 6.35
N LEU A 580 29.11 -0.11 5.62
CA LEU A 580 27.75 -0.62 5.77
C LEU A 580 27.82 -1.98 6.47
N ASP A 581 26.92 -2.18 7.44
CA ASP A 581 26.80 -3.40 8.23
C ASP A 581 26.13 -4.55 7.47
#